data_AF-A0A7V9M106-F1
#
_entry.id   AF-A0A7V9M106-F1
#
_cell.length_a   1.000
_cell.length_b   1.000
_cell.length_c   1.000
_cell.angle_alpha   90.00
_cell.angle_beta   90.00
_cell.angle_gamma   90.00
#
_symmetry.space_group_name_H-M   'P 1'
#
loop_
_entity.id
_entity.type
_entity.pdbx_description
1 polymer ?
#
loop_
_entity_poly.entity_id
_entity_poly.type
_entity_poly.pdbx_seq_one_letter_code
_entity_poly.pdbx_strand_id
1 'polypeptide(L)' 'HKTVWASYDNEADVLYLHFKKPNHADDSEITEDEIIIRYYNKVVVGLTILNASKKIKTD' A
#
# COMPACT_ATOMS: atom_id res chain seq x y z
N HIS A 1 -5.27 19.30 -5.30
CA HIS A 1 -4.10 18.71 -4.62
C HIS A 1 -4.59 17.58 -3.72
N LYS A 2 -3.90 16.42 -3.66
CA LYS A 2 -4.24 15.30 -2.76
C LYS A 2 -3.01 14.91 -1.95
N THR A 3 -3.20 14.56 -0.69
CA THR A 3 -2.12 14.11 0.21
C THR A 3 -1.99 12.59 0.14
N VAL A 4 -0.75 12.11 0.14
CA VAL A 4 -0.42 10.69 0.32
C VAL A 4 0.36 10.56 1.63
N TRP A 5 -0.03 9.62 2.48
CA TRP A 5 0.71 9.28 3.69
C TRP A 5 1.46 7.97 3.46
N ALA A 6 2.75 7.97 3.74
CA ALA A 6 3.61 6.80 3.59
C ALA A 6 4.23 6.43 4.94
N SER A 7 4.37 5.13 5.19
CA SER A 7 5.12 4.58 6.32
C SER A 7 5.86 3.34 5.85
N TYR A 8 7.15 3.27 6.12
CA TYR A 8 7.97 2.10 5.82
C TYR A 8 8.35 1.41 7.12
N ASP A 9 8.03 0.12 7.21
CA ASP A 9 8.45 -0.76 8.30
C ASP A 9 9.70 -1.51 7.87
N ASN A 10 10.85 -1.12 8.42
CA ASN A 10 12.14 -1.72 8.10
C ASN A 10 12.26 -3.18 8.57
N GLU A 11 11.60 -3.56 9.66
CA GLU A 11 11.71 -4.91 10.22
C GLU A 11 10.92 -5.91 9.38
N ALA A 12 9.74 -5.50 8.91
CA ALA A 12 8.88 -6.33 8.07
C ALA A 12 9.19 -6.23 6.56
N ASP A 13 9.99 -5.25 6.12
CA ASP A 13 10.18 -4.89 4.70
C ASP A 13 8.84 -4.58 3.99
N VAL A 14 8.03 -3.71 4.63
CA VAL A 14 6.67 -3.37 4.16
C VAL A 14 6.49 -1.86 4.03
N LEU A 15 6.00 -1.41 2.87
CA LEU A 15 5.63 -0.02 2.62
C LEU A 15 4.11 0.15 2.59
N TYR A 16 3.58 0.95 3.50
CA TYR A 16 2.18 1.33 3.56
C TYR A 16 1.98 2.69 2.89
N LEU A 17 1.05 2.76 1.94
CA LEU A 17 0.58 3.99 1.31
C LEU A 17 -0.90 4.19 1.62
N HIS A 18 -1.27 5.40 2.04
CA HIS A 18 -2.65 5.78 2.28
C HIS A 18 -3.01 7.00 1.45
N PHE A 19 -4.17 6.95 0.79
CA PHE A 19 -4.70 8.03 -0.05
C PHE A 19 -5.87 8.76 0.62
N LYS A 20 -6.31 8.26 1.79
CA LYS A 20 -7.37 8.83 2.63
C LYS A 20 -7.03 8.67 4.11
N LYS A 21 -7.45 9.65 4.92
CA LYS A 21 -7.53 9.55 6.38
C LYS A 21 -8.98 9.81 6.81
N PRO A 22 -9.56 9.01 7.75
CA PRO A 22 -9.02 7.76 8.29
C PRO A 22 -8.82 6.70 7.18
N ASN A 23 -7.83 5.82 7.36
CA ASN A 23 -7.37 4.85 6.35
C ASN A 23 -8.14 3.51 6.39
N HIS A 24 -9.41 3.55 6.78
CA HIS A 24 -10.27 2.38 6.84
C HIS A 24 -10.52 1.83 5.43
N ALA A 25 -10.53 0.50 5.32
CA ALA A 25 -10.82 -0.26 4.12
C ALA A 25 -11.87 -1.33 4.48
N ASP A 26 -12.81 -1.57 3.59
CA ASP A 26 -13.84 -2.62 3.72
C ASP A 26 -13.50 -3.87 2.92
N ASP A 27 -12.58 -3.76 1.97
CA ASP A 27 -12.16 -4.83 1.08
C ASP A 27 -10.67 -4.70 0.70
N SER A 28 -10.08 -5.81 0.25
CA SER A 28 -8.71 -5.85 -0.25
C SER A 28 -8.46 -7.00 -1.21
N GLU A 29 -7.61 -6.78 -2.20
CA GLU A 29 -7.06 -7.84 -3.04
C GLU A 29 -5.55 -7.95 -2.85
N ILE A 30 -5.02 -9.16 -2.95
CA ILE A 30 -3.58 -9.40 -3.06
C ILE A 30 -3.24 -9.74 -4.51
N THR A 31 -2.23 -9.08 -5.04
CA THR A 31 -1.73 -9.29 -6.40
C THR A 31 -0.58 -10.30 -6.43
N GLU A 32 -0.24 -10.81 -7.61
CA GLU A 32 0.92 -11.68 -7.82
C GLU A 32 2.24 -10.99 -7.48
N ASP A 33 2.29 -9.66 -7.57
CA ASP A 33 3.45 -8.83 -7.23
C ASP A 33 3.58 -8.55 -5.72
N GLU A 34 2.84 -9.27 -4.87
CA GLU A 34 2.83 -9.11 -3.40
C GLU A 34 2.43 -7.69 -2.95
N ILE A 35 1.59 -7.02 -3.74
CA ILE A 35 0.96 -5.75 -3.39
C ILE A 35 -0.48 -6.04 -2.97
N ILE A 36 -0.86 -5.56 -1.79
CA ILE A 36 -2.24 -5.58 -1.29
C ILE A 36 -2.87 -4.24 -1.62
N ILE A 37 -3.91 -4.25 -2.47
CA ILE A 37 -4.71 -3.06 -2.78
C ILE A 37 -5.86 -2.99 -1.78
N ARG A 38 -6.03 -1.83 -1.14
CA ARG A 38 -7.06 -1.61 -0.13
C ARG A 38 -8.17 -0.73 -0.67
N TYR A 39 -9.42 -1.16 -0.52
CA TYR A 39 -10.60 -0.49 -1.04
C TYR A 39 -11.53 -0.02 0.09
N TYR A 40 -12.27 1.06 -0.16
CA TYR A 40 -13.43 1.46 0.61
C TYR A 40 -14.54 1.86 -0.35
N ASN A 41 -15.72 1.23 -0.26
CA ASN A 41 -16.82 1.43 -1.21
C ASN A 41 -16.36 1.31 -2.68
N LYS A 42 -15.55 0.30 -3.00
CA LYS A 42 -14.97 0.04 -4.33
C LYS A 42 -13.98 1.10 -4.86
N VAL A 43 -13.51 2.00 -3.99
CA VAL A 43 -12.49 3.02 -4.33
C VAL A 43 -11.17 2.66 -3.66
N VAL A 44 -10.05 2.74 -4.39
CA VAL A 44 -8.71 2.52 -3.82
C VAL A 44 -8.40 3.59 -2.77
N VAL A 45 -8.14 3.15 -1.53
CA VAL A 45 -7.80 4.01 -0.39
C VAL A 45 -6.37 3.84 0.11
N GLY A 46 -5.66 2.81 -0.34
CA GLY A 46 -4.26 2.62 0.00
C GLY A 46 -3.67 1.36 -0.62
N LEU A 47 -2.37 1.19 -0.40
CA LEU A 47 -1.58 0.03 -0.80
C LEU A 47 -0.74 -0.44 0.39
N THR A 48 -0.55 -1.75 0.49
CA THR A 48 0.49 -2.35 1.32
C THR A 48 1.40 -3.15 0.41
N ILE A 49 2.65 -2.71 0.25
CA ILE A 49 3.65 -3.32 -0.62
C ILE A 49 4.54 -4.19 0.25
N LEU A 50 4.49 -5.51 0.05
CA LEU A 50 5.36 -6.46 0.74
C LEU A 50 6.69 -6.60 -0.01
N ASN A 51 7.74 -7.00 0.71
CA ASN A 51 9.11 -7.10 0.16
C ASN A 51 9.51 -5.80 -0.57
N ALA A 52 9.17 -4.63 0.00
CA ALA A 52 9.20 -3.36 -0.73
C ALA A 52 10.61 -3.00 -1.20
N SER A 53 11.63 -3.34 -0.43
CA SER A 53 13.04 -3.15 -0.79
C SER A 53 13.43 -3.88 -2.08
N LYS A 54 12.78 -5.00 -2.39
CA LYS A 54 13.05 -5.83 -3.59
C LYS A 54 12.33 -5.33 -4.84
N LYS A 55 11.43 -4.35 -4.71
CA LYS A 55 10.66 -3.80 -5.85
C LYS A 55 11.43 -2.71 -6.60
N ILE A 56 12.60 -2.27 -6.11
CA ILE A 56 13.48 -1.35 -6.82
C ILE A 56 14.30 -2.15 -7.84
N LYS A 57 14.00 -1.97 -9.12
CA LYS A 57 14.94 -2.37 -10.18
C LYS A 57 16.00 -1.30 -10.34
N THR A 58 17.25 -1.65 -10.05
CA THR A 58 18.41 -0.93 -10.55
C THR A 58 18.77 -1.51 -11.90
N ASP A 59 18.38 -0.82 -12.95
CA ASP A 59 18.98 -0.98 -14.29
C ASP A 59 20.39 -0.38 -14.32
#